data_AF-A0A7Y1ZR42-F1
#
_entry.id   AF-A0A7Y1ZR42-F1
#
_cell.length_a   1.000
_cell.length_b   1.000
_cell.length_c   1.000
_cell.angle_alpha   90.00
_cell.angle_beta   90.00
_cell.angle_gamma   90.00
#
_symmetry.space_group_name_H-M   'P 1'
#
loop_
_entity.id
_entity.type
_entity.pdbx_description
1 polymer ?
#
loop_
_entity_poly.entity_id
_entity_poly.type
_entity_poly.pdbx_seq_one_letter_code
_entity_poly.pdbx_strand_id
1 'polypeptide(L)'
;MINSSTYPNVRRLICVAGPPCSGKTFALRALQKGENPQLSAILGITDPQSWLAFAPGWLPPECPPELDRAFFHYDILRIWKFGGQGGQFAKDRALHLLAECESLEFVTLLTTTDTLRQRFAARPMLKMMARTLIRPGEFMKMMVCYFRMHKLYRAPEMLSELYTEWFEFTGQFNPKAHYVVDSSDGYSAVDVEEMVRYLSSEKRPQKNQVSGI
;
A
#
# COMPACT_ATOMS: atom_id res chain seq x y z
N MET A 1 15.19 26.72 -0.28
CA MET A 1 15.67 25.62 -1.13
C MET A 1 15.65 24.36 -0.27
N ILE A 2 14.75 23.42 -0.54
CA ILE A 2 14.66 22.14 0.18
C ILE A 2 15.59 21.18 -0.58
N ASN A 3 16.59 20.60 0.09
CA ASN A 3 17.50 19.63 -0.53
C ASN A 3 16.70 18.52 -1.22
N SER A 4 16.77 18.50 -2.55
CA SER A 4 16.56 17.32 -3.38
C SER A 4 17.57 16.24 -2.94
N SER A 5 17.23 15.04 -2.54
CA SER A 5 15.99 14.33 -2.25
C SER A 5 16.38 13.33 -1.14
N THR A 6 15.53 13.06 -0.16
CA THR A 6 15.83 12.02 0.86
C THR A 6 15.84 10.61 0.25
N TYR A 7 15.40 10.46 -1.00
CA TYR A 7 15.24 9.19 -1.70
C TYR A 7 16.20 9.09 -2.90
N PRO A 8 16.65 7.87 -3.24
CA PRO A 8 17.45 7.63 -4.42
C PRO A 8 16.67 7.94 -5.70
N ASN A 9 17.38 8.26 -6.78
CA ASN A 9 16.80 8.25 -8.12
C ASN A 9 16.48 6.80 -8.50
N VAL A 10 15.22 6.51 -8.85
CA VAL A 10 14.78 5.17 -9.20
C VAL A 10 14.32 5.14 -10.66
N ARG A 11 14.95 4.31 -11.47
CA ARG A 11 14.55 4.13 -12.87
C ARG A 11 13.18 3.44 -12.99
N ARG A 12 12.99 2.29 -12.33
CA ARG A 12 11.69 1.59 -12.28
C ARG A 12 11.18 1.45 -10.85
N LEU A 13 10.04 2.08 -10.57
CA LEU A 13 9.40 2.07 -9.27
C LEU A 13 8.06 1.35 -9.31
N ILE A 14 7.89 0.33 -8.47
CA ILE A 14 6.60 -0.30 -8.20
C ILE A 14 6.11 0.16 -6.84
N CYS A 15 5.06 0.98 -6.80
CA CYS A 15 4.42 1.44 -5.58
C CYS A 15 3.39 0.40 -5.10
N VAL A 16 3.71 -0.31 -4.03
CA VAL A 16 2.81 -1.31 -3.41
C VAL A 16 2.05 -0.65 -2.26
N ALA A 17 0.78 -0.35 -2.52
CA ALA A 17 -0.08 0.45 -1.66
C ALA A 17 -1.30 -0.33 -1.13
N GLY A 18 -1.98 0.27 -0.15
CA GLY A 18 -3.14 -0.30 0.54
C GLY A 18 -3.15 0.07 2.02
N PRO A 19 -4.25 -0.17 2.76
CA PRO A 19 -4.35 0.13 4.18
C PRO A 19 -3.53 -0.87 5.02
N PRO A 20 -3.33 -0.63 6.33
CA PRO A 20 -2.81 -1.66 7.22
C PRO A 20 -3.65 -2.94 7.12
N CYS A 21 -3.06 -4.09 7.42
CA CYS A 21 -3.72 -5.41 7.32
C CYS A 21 -4.16 -5.86 5.91
N SER A 22 -3.94 -5.08 4.84
CA SER A 22 -4.20 -5.53 3.46
C SER A 22 -3.18 -6.54 2.94
N GLY A 23 -2.16 -6.92 3.72
CA GLY A 23 -1.20 -7.95 3.32
C GLY A 23 0.03 -7.45 2.56
N LYS A 24 0.22 -6.12 2.38
CA LYS A 24 1.35 -5.55 1.60
C LYS A 24 2.72 -6.13 1.96
N THR A 25 3.07 -6.15 3.25
CA THR A 25 4.34 -6.70 3.72
C THR A 25 4.49 -8.18 3.36
N PHE A 26 3.39 -8.94 3.40
CA PHE A 26 3.39 -10.35 3.02
C PHE A 26 3.55 -10.50 1.51
N ALA A 27 2.85 -9.69 0.72
CA ALA A 27 2.97 -9.65 -0.74
C ALA A 27 4.39 -9.29 -1.21
N LEU A 28 4.98 -8.23 -0.66
CA LEU A 28 6.35 -7.82 -0.96
C LEU A 28 7.36 -8.90 -0.60
N ARG A 29 7.22 -9.52 0.57
CA ARG A 29 8.11 -10.60 0.98
C ARG A 29 7.99 -11.82 0.05
N ALA A 30 6.76 -12.18 -0.32
CA ALA A 30 6.52 -13.28 -1.25
C ALA A 30 7.10 -12.97 -2.64
N LEU A 31 6.92 -11.74 -3.14
CA LEU A 31 7.53 -11.26 -4.38
C LEU A 31 9.05 -11.38 -4.32
N GLN A 32 9.70 -10.74 -3.34
CA GLN A 32 11.16 -10.73 -3.21
C GLN A 32 11.78 -12.13 -3.14
N LYS A 33 11.07 -13.10 -2.56
CA LYS A 33 11.53 -14.48 -2.50
C LYS A 33 11.18 -15.33 -3.73
N GLY A 34 10.39 -14.82 -4.66
CA GLY A 34 9.86 -15.60 -5.78
C GLY A 34 8.75 -16.59 -5.39
N GLU A 35 8.11 -16.41 -4.23
CA GLU A 35 7.02 -17.26 -3.72
C GLU A 35 5.64 -16.90 -4.34
N ASN A 36 5.56 -15.85 -5.18
CA ASN A 36 4.33 -15.45 -5.87
C ASN A 36 4.56 -15.27 -7.39
N PRO A 37 4.63 -16.38 -8.15
CA PRO A 37 4.95 -16.33 -9.59
C PRO A 37 3.88 -15.61 -10.41
N GLN A 38 2.61 -15.66 -9.98
CA GLN A 38 1.52 -14.97 -10.68
C GLN A 38 1.69 -13.45 -10.62
N LEU A 39 1.94 -12.90 -9.43
CA LEU A 39 2.15 -11.46 -9.28
C LEU A 39 3.47 -11.02 -9.93
N SER A 40 4.52 -11.84 -9.88
CA SER A 40 5.77 -11.57 -10.60
C SER A 40 5.57 -11.53 -12.11
N ALA A 41 4.75 -12.43 -12.68
CA ALA A 41 4.45 -12.45 -14.11
C ALA A 41 3.66 -11.20 -14.54
N ILE A 42 2.62 -10.81 -13.79
CA ILE A 42 1.84 -9.59 -14.04
C ILE A 42 2.74 -8.35 -14.03
N LEU A 43 3.68 -8.29 -13.08
CA LEU A 43 4.60 -7.17 -12.93
C LEU A 43 5.84 -7.26 -13.83
N GLY A 44 5.98 -8.31 -14.67
CA GLY A 44 7.19 -8.50 -15.48
C GLY A 44 8.48 -8.50 -14.64
N ILE A 45 8.46 -9.20 -13.51
CA ILE A 45 9.60 -9.35 -12.60
C ILE A 45 10.23 -10.73 -12.82
N THR A 46 11.40 -10.74 -13.43
CA THR A 46 12.16 -11.98 -13.71
C THR A 46 13.13 -12.35 -12.59
N ASP A 47 13.70 -11.35 -11.92
CA ASP A 47 14.60 -11.53 -10.78
C ASP A 47 14.12 -10.63 -9.63
N PRO A 48 13.28 -11.14 -8.71
CA PRO A 48 12.71 -10.34 -7.64
C PRO A 48 13.68 -10.02 -6.50
N GLN A 49 14.76 -10.80 -6.32
CA GLN A 49 15.69 -10.63 -5.20
C GLN A 49 16.55 -9.38 -5.32
N SER A 50 16.77 -8.91 -6.54
CA SER A 50 17.50 -7.68 -6.84
C SER A 50 16.68 -6.40 -6.69
N TRP A 51 15.38 -6.50 -6.38
CA TRP A 51 14.56 -5.33 -6.11
C TRP A 51 14.72 -4.87 -4.66
N LEU A 52 15.16 -3.63 -4.49
CA LEU A 52 15.18 -3.02 -3.17
C LEU A 52 13.76 -2.64 -2.75
N ALA A 53 13.31 -3.12 -1.60
CA ALA A 53 12.07 -2.66 -0.99
C ALA A 53 12.35 -1.64 0.10
N PHE A 54 11.64 -0.51 0.08
CA PHE A 54 11.73 0.51 1.12
C PHE A 54 10.36 1.12 1.42
N ALA A 55 10.28 1.87 2.51
CA ALA A 55 9.04 2.48 2.99
C ALA A 55 9.32 3.94 3.37
N PRO A 56 8.31 4.81 3.39
CA PRO A 56 8.60 6.21 3.60
C PRO A 56 9.13 6.52 5.01
N GLY A 57 10.27 7.22 5.06
CA GLY A 57 11.05 7.45 6.28
C GLY A 57 12.03 6.33 6.65
N TRP A 58 12.17 5.31 5.80
CA TRP A 58 13.15 4.24 5.99
C TRP A 58 13.80 3.85 4.66
N LEU A 59 15.11 4.03 4.58
CA LEU A 59 15.98 3.51 3.53
C LEU A 59 17.09 2.69 4.19
N PRO A 60 17.55 1.60 3.56
CA PRO A 60 18.76 0.92 4.00
C PRO A 60 19.95 1.88 4.04
N PRO A 61 20.85 1.80 5.03
CA PRO A 61 22.05 2.65 5.10
C PRO A 61 22.95 2.52 3.86
N GLU A 62 22.98 1.34 3.26
CA GLU A 62 23.76 0.97 2.07
C GLU A 62 23.01 1.30 0.76
N CYS A 63 21.94 2.09 0.80
CA CYS A 63 21.17 2.40 -0.40
C CYS A 63 21.99 3.28 -1.34
N PRO A 64 22.30 2.84 -2.57
CA PRO A 64 22.97 3.70 -3.54
C PRO A 64 22.08 4.90 -3.91
N PRO A 65 22.68 6.01 -4.37
CA PRO A 65 21.93 7.19 -4.81
C PRO A 65 21.06 6.93 -6.05
N GLU A 66 21.39 5.89 -6.82
CA GLU A 66 20.66 5.47 -8.02
C GLU A 66 20.26 4.00 -7.91
N LEU A 67 19.02 3.67 -8.27
CA LEU A 67 18.47 2.33 -8.27
C LEU A 67 17.83 2.03 -9.63
N ASP A 68 18.19 0.90 -10.23
CA ASP A 68 17.52 0.43 -11.44
C ASP A 68 16.05 0.09 -11.18
N ARG A 69 15.77 -0.55 -10.04
CA ARG A 69 14.46 -1.10 -9.70
C ARG A 69 14.20 -1.12 -8.20
N ALA A 70 13.03 -0.67 -7.79
CA ALA A 70 12.65 -0.70 -6.38
C ALA A 70 11.14 -0.89 -6.14
N PHE A 71 10.82 -1.47 -4.99
CA PHE A 71 9.48 -1.49 -4.43
C PHE A 71 9.33 -0.38 -3.40
N PHE A 72 8.30 0.44 -3.56
CA PHE A 72 7.91 1.43 -2.57
C PHE A 72 6.68 0.96 -1.79
N HIS A 73 6.89 0.56 -0.53
CA HIS A 73 5.84 0.10 0.36
C HIS A 73 5.09 1.28 0.97
N TYR A 74 3.92 1.59 0.43
CA TYR A 74 3.11 2.73 0.86
C TYR A 74 1.90 2.30 1.70
N ASP A 75 1.65 3.01 2.79
CA ASP A 75 0.47 2.85 3.63
C ASP A 75 -0.48 4.02 3.35
N ILE A 76 -1.63 3.75 2.71
CA ILE A 76 -2.57 4.82 2.33
C ILE A 76 -3.18 5.53 3.54
N LEU A 77 -3.10 4.96 4.75
CA LEU A 77 -3.51 5.65 5.98
C LEU A 77 -2.43 6.58 6.55
N ARG A 78 -1.26 6.66 5.93
CA ARG A 78 -0.17 7.54 6.37
C ARG A 78 -0.59 8.99 6.39
N ILE A 79 -1.46 9.44 5.49
CA ILE A 79 -2.01 10.81 5.46
C ILE A 79 -2.67 11.22 6.78
N TRP A 80 -3.23 10.27 7.54
CA TRP A 80 -3.87 10.57 8.83
C TRP A 80 -2.86 10.90 9.94
N LYS A 81 -1.59 10.55 9.77
CA LYS A 81 -0.51 10.92 10.70
C LYS A 81 -0.18 12.41 10.64
N PHE A 82 -0.55 13.08 9.55
CA PHE A 82 -0.26 14.50 9.31
C PHE A 82 -1.43 15.42 9.66
N GLY A 83 -2.42 14.94 10.43
CA GLY A 83 -3.46 15.78 11.02
C GLY A 83 -4.54 16.30 10.05
N GLY A 84 -4.47 15.97 8.76
CA GLY A 84 -5.50 16.33 7.80
C GLY A 84 -6.75 15.44 7.94
N GLN A 85 -7.90 16.04 8.26
CA GLN A 85 -9.19 15.51 7.83
C GLN A 85 -9.33 15.89 6.35
N GLY A 86 -9.40 14.91 5.44
CA GLY A 86 -9.61 15.14 4.00
C GLY A 86 -8.38 14.93 3.10
N GLY A 87 -7.84 13.71 3.03
CA GLY A 87 -7.41 13.15 1.73
C GLY A 87 -6.25 13.77 0.95
N GLN A 88 -5.36 14.58 1.54
CA GLN A 88 -4.30 15.21 0.72
C GLN A 88 -3.03 14.36 0.66
N PHE A 89 -3.08 13.26 -0.11
CA PHE A 89 -1.89 12.49 -0.51
C PHE A 89 -0.77 13.38 -1.08
N ALA A 90 -1.13 14.43 -1.82
CA ALA A 90 -0.19 15.43 -2.35
C ALA A 90 0.66 16.15 -1.27
N LYS A 91 0.25 16.17 0.00
CA LYS A 91 1.03 16.74 1.10
C LYS A 91 2.08 15.78 1.66
N ASP A 92 1.98 14.49 1.37
CA ASP A 92 2.96 13.51 1.82
C ASP A 92 4.20 13.61 0.95
N ARG A 93 5.25 14.27 1.46
CA ARG A 93 6.54 14.44 0.77
C ARG A 93 7.14 13.13 0.28
N ALA A 94 6.80 12.01 0.92
CA ALA A 94 7.27 10.71 0.46
C ALA A 94 6.73 10.31 -0.91
N LEU A 95 5.57 10.84 -1.31
CA LEU A 95 4.96 10.58 -2.62
C LEU A 95 5.57 11.44 -3.73
N HIS A 96 6.44 12.40 -3.42
CA HIS A 96 7.15 13.17 -4.45
C HIS A 96 8.06 12.26 -5.31
N LEU A 97 8.63 11.22 -4.71
CA LEU A 97 9.38 10.17 -5.40
C LEU A 97 8.61 9.58 -6.60
N LEU A 98 7.27 9.48 -6.52
CA LEU A 98 6.47 8.90 -7.59
C LEU A 98 6.58 9.71 -8.89
N ALA A 99 6.82 11.03 -8.80
CA ALA A 99 7.01 11.91 -9.95
C ALA A 99 8.47 11.96 -10.46
N GLU A 100 9.43 11.43 -9.69
CA GLU A 100 10.86 11.52 -10.00
C GLU A 100 11.40 10.26 -10.71
N CYS A 101 10.63 9.18 -10.77
CA CYS A 101 11.05 7.93 -11.41
C CYS A 101 10.77 7.91 -12.93
N GLU A 102 11.61 7.20 -13.70
CA GLU A 102 11.41 7.08 -15.17
C GLU A 102 10.19 6.21 -15.53
N SER A 103 9.89 5.22 -14.68
CA SER A 103 8.87 4.22 -14.93
C SER A 103 8.13 3.89 -13.63
N LEU A 104 6.87 4.30 -13.56
CA LEU A 104 6.01 4.09 -12.40
C LEU A 104 4.94 3.02 -12.69
N GLU A 105 4.76 2.09 -11.75
CA GLU A 105 3.62 1.18 -11.71
C GLU A 105 3.01 1.17 -10.31
N PHE A 106 1.69 1.06 -10.22
CA PHE A 106 0.99 0.91 -8.95
C PHE A 106 0.49 -0.51 -8.76
N VAL A 107 0.59 -1.00 -7.53
CA VAL A 107 -0.04 -2.24 -7.07
C VAL A 107 -0.82 -1.93 -5.81
N THR A 108 -2.12 -1.78 -5.93
CA THR A 108 -2.99 -1.48 -4.78
C THR A 108 -3.63 -2.76 -4.28
N LEU A 109 -3.27 -3.17 -3.07
CA LEU A 109 -3.87 -4.32 -2.41
C LEU A 109 -5.21 -3.91 -1.83
N LEU A 110 -6.26 -4.41 -2.46
CA LEU A 110 -7.63 -4.23 -2.01
C LEU A 110 -8.05 -5.42 -1.16
N THR A 111 -8.85 -5.16 -0.13
CA THR A 111 -9.29 -6.16 0.83
C THR A 111 -10.58 -5.68 1.47
N THR A 112 -11.53 -6.60 1.69
CA THR A 112 -12.81 -6.27 2.32
C THR A 112 -12.64 -5.76 3.75
N THR A 113 -13.59 -4.95 4.21
CA THR A 113 -13.68 -4.54 5.62
C THR A 113 -13.64 -5.74 6.56
N ASP A 114 -14.40 -6.80 6.30
CA ASP A 114 -14.40 -8.00 7.12
C ASP A 114 -13.04 -8.68 7.23
N THR A 115 -12.34 -8.84 6.09
CA THR A 115 -11.00 -9.43 6.09
C THR A 115 -10.01 -8.53 6.82
N LEU A 116 -10.09 -7.21 6.62
CA LEU A 116 -9.28 -6.23 7.35
C LEU A 116 -9.55 -6.28 8.86
N ARG A 117 -10.82 -6.36 9.28
CA ARG A 117 -11.23 -6.51 10.68
C ARG A 117 -10.68 -7.78 11.30
N GLN A 118 -10.85 -8.92 10.64
CA GLN A 118 -10.34 -10.20 11.11
C GLN A 118 -8.82 -10.18 11.26
N ARG A 119 -8.10 -9.71 10.24
CA ARG A 119 -6.63 -9.58 10.28
C ARG A 119 -6.17 -8.58 11.33
N PHE A 120 -6.91 -7.49 11.53
CA PHE A 120 -6.61 -6.49 12.55
C PHE A 120 -6.81 -7.04 13.96
N ALA A 121 -7.91 -7.76 14.21
CA ALA A 121 -8.20 -8.41 15.49
C ALA A 121 -7.20 -9.53 15.82
N ALA A 122 -6.71 -10.26 14.81
CA ALA A 122 -5.70 -11.30 14.98
C ALA A 122 -4.28 -10.76 15.29
N ARG A 123 -4.05 -9.44 15.20
CA ARG A 123 -2.73 -8.88 15.53
C ARG A 123 -2.52 -8.90 17.04
N PRO A 124 -1.39 -9.44 17.52
CA PRO A 124 -1.11 -9.47 18.95
C PRO A 124 -0.85 -8.06 19.48
N MET A 125 -1.90 -7.40 19.97
CA MET A 125 -1.86 -6.04 20.53
C MET A 125 -0.81 -5.93 21.65
N LEU A 126 -0.65 -6.98 22.45
CA LEU A 126 0.34 -7.07 23.52
C LEU A 126 1.79 -6.85 23.04
N LYS A 127 2.18 -7.40 21.88
CA LYS A 127 3.52 -7.19 21.31
C LYS A 127 3.73 -5.73 20.88
N MET A 128 2.65 -5.06 20.50
CA MET A 128 2.67 -3.64 20.12
C MET A 128 2.77 -2.77 21.39
N MET A 129 1.95 -3.04 22.40
CA MET A 129 1.94 -2.34 23.69
C MET A 129 3.28 -2.46 24.43
N ALA A 130 3.88 -3.65 24.45
CA ALA A 130 5.18 -3.90 25.08
C ALA A 130 6.30 -3.01 24.52
N ARG A 131 6.27 -2.71 23.21
CA ARG A 131 7.26 -1.83 22.56
C ARG A 131 7.03 -0.35 22.89
N THR A 132 5.79 0.04 23.15
CA THR A 132 5.41 1.45 23.41
C THR A 132 5.43 1.86 24.87
N LEU A 133 5.49 0.91 25.82
CA LEU A 133 5.58 1.20 27.26
C LEU A 133 6.84 2.02 27.64
N ILE A 134 7.85 2.07 26.78
CA ILE A 134 9.10 2.81 26.98
C ILE A 134 8.95 4.31 26.61
N ARG A 135 7.89 4.71 25.90
CA ARG A 135 7.69 6.09 25.43
C ARG A 135 6.20 6.51 25.49
N PRO A 136 5.72 7.12 26.58
CA PRO A 136 4.29 7.37 26.81
C PRO A 136 3.62 8.24 25.72
N GLY A 137 4.33 9.19 25.12
CA GLY A 137 3.81 9.99 24.00
C GLY A 137 3.53 9.17 22.74
N GLU A 138 4.33 8.13 22.48
CA GLU A 138 4.14 7.24 21.33
C GLU A 138 2.99 6.27 21.55
N PHE A 139 2.74 5.87 22.82
CA PHE A 139 1.58 5.06 23.18
C PHE A 139 0.26 5.77 22.83
N MET A 140 0.12 7.05 23.17
CA MET A 140 -1.12 7.79 22.88
C MET A 140 -1.35 7.94 21.36
N LYS A 141 -0.30 8.27 20.59
CA LYS A 141 -0.38 8.33 19.11
C LYS A 141 -0.78 6.98 18.51
N MET A 142 -0.22 5.90 19.02
CA MET A 142 -0.55 4.53 18.62
C MET A 142 -2.02 4.22 18.91
N MET A 143 -2.53 4.55 20.10
CA MET A 143 -3.94 4.33 20.46
C MET A 143 -4.88 5.12 19.56
N VAL A 144 -4.58 6.39 19.27
CA VAL A 144 -5.35 7.20 18.31
C VAL A 144 -5.37 6.55 16.93
N CYS A 145 -4.22 6.07 16.44
CA CYS A 145 -4.16 5.32 15.18
C CYS A 145 -4.99 4.03 15.22
N TYR A 146 -4.91 3.29 16.33
CA TYR A 146 -5.68 2.06 16.54
C TYR A 146 -7.19 2.31 16.47
N PHE A 147 -7.69 3.32 17.20
CA PHE A 147 -9.11 3.69 17.17
C PHE A 147 -9.57 4.15 15.80
N ARG A 148 -8.74 4.93 15.08
CA ARG A 148 -9.05 5.36 13.70
C ARG A 148 -9.15 4.19 12.73
N MET A 149 -8.19 3.26 12.77
CA MET A 149 -8.24 2.03 11.96
C MET A 149 -9.47 1.18 12.31
N HIS A 150 -9.76 1.02 13.60
CA HIS A 150 -10.92 0.27 14.04
C HIS A 150 -12.24 0.90 13.59
N LYS A 151 -12.35 2.24 13.61
CA LYS A 151 -13.50 2.96 13.06
C LYS A 151 -13.62 2.73 11.55
N LEU A 152 -12.53 2.93 10.81
CA LEU A 152 -12.48 2.73 9.36
C LEU A 152 -12.94 1.34 8.95
N TYR A 153 -12.43 0.29 9.60
CA TYR A 153 -12.75 -1.07 9.20
C TYR A 153 -14.17 -1.49 9.57
N ARG A 154 -14.90 -0.71 10.38
CA ARG A 154 -16.33 -0.91 10.66
C ARG A 154 -17.26 -0.12 9.73
N ALA A 155 -16.70 0.72 8.87
CA ALA A 155 -17.42 1.65 8.01
C ALA A 155 -16.99 1.40 6.54
N PRO A 156 -17.64 0.47 5.82
CA PRO A 156 -17.32 0.16 4.41
C PRO A 156 -17.27 1.40 3.51
N GLU A 157 -18.18 2.34 3.72
CA GLU A 157 -18.25 3.62 3.03
C GLU A 157 -16.97 4.44 3.21
N MET A 158 -16.45 4.55 4.44
CA MET A 158 -15.20 5.29 4.72
C MET A 158 -14.00 4.61 4.06
N LEU A 159 -13.99 3.27 3.99
CA LEU A 159 -12.93 2.53 3.31
C LEU A 159 -13.01 2.73 1.79
N SER A 160 -14.21 2.72 1.22
CA SER A 160 -14.44 2.98 -0.20
C SER A 160 -14.03 4.40 -0.59
N GLU A 161 -14.39 5.39 0.23
CA GLU A 161 -13.94 6.79 0.08
C GLU A 161 -12.42 6.88 0.07
N LEU A 162 -11.74 6.26 1.03
CA LEU A 162 -10.27 6.25 1.09
C LEU A 162 -9.62 5.65 -0.17
N TYR A 163 -10.15 4.55 -0.70
CA TYR A 163 -9.66 3.99 -1.95
C TYR A 163 -9.95 4.90 -3.14
N THR A 164 -11.13 5.51 -3.19
CA THR A 164 -11.51 6.47 -4.23
C THR A 164 -10.53 7.64 -4.26
N GLU A 165 -10.27 8.27 -3.11
CA GLU A 165 -9.27 9.35 -2.97
C GLU A 165 -7.87 8.89 -3.42
N TRP A 166 -7.50 7.64 -3.11
CA TRP A 166 -6.21 7.07 -3.52
C TRP A 166 -6.13 6.86 -5.04
N PHE A 167 -7.18 6.33 -5.68
CA PHE A 167 -7.23 6.14 -7.12
C PHE A 167 -7.25 7.47 -7.87
N GLU A 168 -8.01 8.46 -7.38
CA GLU A 168 -7.99 9.83 -7.92
C GLU A 168 -6.61 10.46 -7.81
N PHE A 169 -5.92 10.29 -6.68
CA PHE A 169 -4.56 10.79 -6.51
C PHE A 169 -3.57 10.12 -7.46
N THR A 170 -3.62 8.78 -7.56
CA THR A 170 -2.69 8.02 -8.41
C THR A 170 -2.96 8.23 -9.90
N GLY A 171 -4.20 8.55 -10.29
CA GLY A 171 -4.57 8.96 -11.64
C GLY A 171 -4.00 10.31 -12.07
N GLN A 172 -3.45 11.11 -11.16
CA GLN A 172 -2.73 12.36 -11.50
C GLN A 172 -1.32 12.09 -12.03
N PHE A 173 -0.83 10.86 -11.89
CA PHE A 173 0.44 10.42 -12.45
C PHE A 173 0.18 9.80 -13.83
N ASN A 174 1.24 9.60 -14.62
CA ASN A 174 1.20 8.84 -15.86
C ASN A 174 1.84 7.45 -15.65
N PRO A 175 1.26 6.56 -14.81
CA PRO A 175 1.86 5.25 -14.55
C PRO A 175 1.75 4.39 -15.81
N LYS A 176 2.71 3.47 -15.99
CA LYS A 176 2.63 2.44 -17.03
C LYS A 176 1.45 1.50 -16.80
N ALA A 177 1.14 1.22 -15.54
CA ALA A 177 0.03 0.37 -15.14
C ALA A 177 -0.39 0.65 -13.70
N HIS A 178 -1.67 0.39 -13.42
CA HIS A 178 -2.21 0.35 -12.06
C HIS A 178 -2.94 -0.97 -11.85
N TYR A 179 -2.28 -1.89 -11.16
CA TYR A 179 -2.85 -3.19 -10.81
C TYR A 179 -3.61 -3.10 -9.49
N VAL A 180 -4.87 -3.55 -9.48
CA VAL A 180 -5.64 -3.78 -8.25
C VAL A 180 -5.64 -5.26 -7.96
N VAL A 181 -5.26 -5.62 -6.73
CA VAL A 181 -4.98 -7.00 -6.36
C VAL A 181 -5.78 -7.36 -5.11
N ASP A 182 -6.60 -8.40 -5.19
CA ASP A 182 -7.29 -8.92 -4.01
C ASP A 182 -6.35 -9.82 -3.19
N SER A 183 -5.97 -9.35 -2.00
CA SER A 183 -5.10 -10.11 -1.09
C SER A 183 -5.80 -11.26 -0.36
N SER A 184 -7.11 -11.43 -0.54
CA SER A 184 -7.90 -12.51 0.08
C SER A 184 -7.93 -13.79 -0.75
N ASP A 185 -7.68 -13.69 -2.06
CA ASP A 185 -7.78 -14.81 -3.02
C ASP A 185 -6.52 -14.94 -3.88
N GLY A 186 -5.37 -15.09 -3.21
CA GLY A 186 -4.12 -15.43 -3.89
C GLY A 186 -3.53 -14.33 -4.79
N TYR A 187 -3.93 -13.06 -4.61
CA TYR A 187 -3.43 -11.91 -5.39
C TYR A 187 -3.90 -11.88 -6.85
N SER A 188 -5.17 -12.22 -7.07
CA SER A 188 -5.81 -12.07 -8.39
C SER A 188 -5.95 -10.58 -8.76
N ALA A 189 -5.64 -10.25 -10.02
CA ALA A 189 -5.89 -8.92 -10.58
C ALA A 189 -7.40 -8.70 -10.76
N VAL A 190 -7.88 -7.51 -10.41
CA VAL A 190 -9.30 -7.14 -10.51
C VAL A 190 -9.40 -5.77 -11.15
N ASP A 191 -10.48 -5.55 -11.89
CA ASP A 191 -10.81 -4.23 -12.42
C ASP A 191 -11.13 -3.23 -11.28
N VAL A 192 -10.69 -1.98 -11.44
CA VAL A 192 -10.87 -0.93 -10.43
C VAL A 192 -12.36 -0.66 -10.20
N GLU A 193 -13.16 -0.53 -11.27
CA GLU A 193 -14.57 -0.20 -11.17
C GLU A 193 -15.38 -1.34 -10.56
N GLU A 194 -15.12 -2.58 -10.99
CA GLU A 194 -15.75 -3.77 -10.43
C GLU A 194 -15.53 -3.84 -8.91
N MET A 195 -14.33 -3.47 -8.47
CA MET A 195 -13.96 -3.56 -7.08
C MET A 195 -14.46 -2.39 -6.23
N VAL A 196 -14.54 -1.17 -6.77
CA VAL A 196 -15.19 -0.03 -6.08
C VAL A 196 -16.68 -0.33 -5.86
N ARG A 197 -17.34 -0.94 -6.85
CA ARG A 197 -18.72 -1.44 -6.69
C ARG A 197 -18.80 -2.53 -5.62
N TYR A 198 -17.80 -3.40 -5.54
CA TYR A 198 -17.75 -4.44 -4.50
C TYR A 198 -17.65 -3.85 -3.09
N LEU A 199 -16.73 -2.91 -2.87
CA LEU A 199 -16.55 -2.25 -1.57
C LEU A 199 -17.82 -1.53 -1.11
N SER A 200 -18.62 -1.04 -2.05
CA SER A 200 -19.87 -0.32 -1.78
C SER A 200 -21.09 -1.22 -1.53
N SER A 201 -21.06 -2.48 -1.97
CA SER A 201 -22.23 -3.37 -2.00
C SER A 201 -22.20 -4.54 -1.00
N GLU A 202 -21.08 -4.73 -0.30
CA GLU A 202 -20.79 -5.86 0.61
C GLU A 202 -20.97 -7.28 0.00
N LYS A 203 -21.31 -7.41 -1.29
CA LYS A 203 -21.56 -8.71 -1.96
C LYS A 203 -20.44 -9.06 -2.93
N ARG A 204 -19.76 -10.20 -2.70
CA ARG A 204 -18.62 -10.66 -3.54
C ARG A 204 -19.00 -10.63 -5.03
N PRO A 205 -18.15 -10.06 -5.91
CA PRO A 205 -18.33 -10.22 -7.34
C PRO A 205 -18.35 -11.72 -7.66
N GLN A 206 -19.27 -12.13 -8.52
CA GLN A 206 -19.16 -13.47 -9.11
C GLN A 206 -17.93 -13.45 -10.02
N LYS A 207 -17.00 -14.39 -9.83
CA LYS A 207 -15.76 -14.48 -10.60
C LYS A 207 -16.07 -14.48 -12.10
N ASN A 208 -15.88 -13.35 -12.76
CA ASN A 208 -15.71 -13.34 -14.21
C ASN A 208 -14.27 -13.79 -14.48
N GLN A 209 -14.11 -14.88 -15.24
CA GLN A 209 -12.80 -15.23 -15.77
C GLN A 209 -12.33 -14.05 -16.61
N VAL A 210 -11.29 -13.34 -16.14
CA VAL A 210 -10.60 -12.33 -16.94
C VAL A 210 -9.95 -13.08 -18.09
N SER A 211 -10.61 -13.10 -19.24
CA SER A 211 -10.05 -13.54 -20.51
C SER A 211 -8.83 -12.68 -20.81
N GLY A 212 -7.70 -13.34 -21.07
CA GLY A 212 -6.35 -12.78 -21.06
C GLY A 212 -6.17 -11.48 -21.84
N ILE A 213 -5.36 -10.61 -21.24
CA ILE A 213 -4.57 -9.57 -21.90
C ILE A 213 -3.32 -10.24 -22.48
#